data_AF-A0A2V9K920-F1
#
_entry.id   AF-A0A2V9K920-F1
#
_cell.length_a   1.000
_cell.length_b   1.000
_cell.length_c   1.000
_cell.angle_alpha   90.00
_cell.angle_beta   90.00
_cell.angle_gamma   90.00
#
_symmetry.space_group_name_H-M   'P 1'
#
loop_
_entity.id
_entity.type
_entity.pdbx_description
1 polymer ?
#
loop_
_entity_poly.entity_id
_entity_poly.type
_entity_poly.pdbx_seq_one_letter_code
_entity_poly.pdbx_strand_id
1 'polypeptide(L)'
;MPEPAAPRLVFGPGTICLLFRTLALTYYNQYEQMEWGIFPHQGNMMDVLWERSALKHVAKVKTPTMLMQGENDSDVPIAGAEQYYIALRDVGVDAVMVRYPREGHGIREPRHIVDSIDRSVRWYVKLLSSRGKISERGPSRAARGEFSVARRKLSR
;
A
#
# COMPACT_ATOMS: atom_id res chain seq x y z
N MET A 1 -58.14 -11.36 -17.76
CA MET A 1 -56.94 -11.66 -16.93
C MET A 1 -55.92 -10.58 -17.21
N PRO A 2 -55.59 -9.69 -16.25
CA PRO A 2 -54.69 -8.57 -16.47
C PRO A 2 -53.22 -8.92 -16.12
N GLU A 3 -52.32 -8.30 -16.88
CA GLU A 3 -50.85 -8.41 -16.88
C GLU A 3 -50.20 -7.91 -15.56
N PRO A 4 -49.10 -8.52 -15.06
CA PRO A 4 -48.41 -8.00 -13.88
C PRO A 4 -47.50 -6.81 -14.23
N ALA A 5 -47.82 -5.66 -13.63
CA ALA A 5 -47.05 -4.43 -13.69
C ALA A 5 -45.65 -4.57 -13.08
N ALA A 6 -44.64 -4.04 -13.77
CA ALA A 6 -43.26 -3.94 -13.29
C ALA A 6 -43.14 -2.93 -12.12
N PRO A 7 -42.30 -3.20 -11.09
CA PRO A 7 -42.11 -2.28 -9.98
C PRO A 7 -41.30 -1.04 -10.41
N ARG A 8 -41.91 0.14 -10.22
CA ARG A 8 -41.25 1.45 -10.26
C ARG A 8 -40.28 1.56 -9.08
N LEU A 9 -38.99 1.50 -9.37
CA LEU A 9 -37.95 1.76 -8.38
C LEU A 9 -37.68 3.27 -8.32
N VAL A 10 -38.21 3.90 -7.27
CA VAL A 10 -37.91 5.29 -6.90
C VAL A 10 -36.57 5.27 -6.16
N PHE A 11 -35.48 5.61 -6.85
CA PHE A 11 -34.22 5.96 -6.19
C PHE A 11 -34.21 7.45 -5.86
N GLY A 12 -34.20 7.76 -4.57
CA GLY A 12 -34.04 9.13 -4.05
C GLY A 12 -32.64 9.70 -4.32
N PRO A 13 -32.47 11.03 -4.20
CA PRO A 13 -31.27 11.74 -4.58
C PRO A 13 -30.17 11.56 -3.53
N GLY A 14 -29.47 10.43 -3.57
CA GLY A 14 -28.18 10.23 -2.92
C GLY A 14 -26.99 10.26 -3.87
N THR A 15 -27.24 10.38 -5.19
CA THR A 15 -26.26 10.05 -6.25
C THR A 15 -25.40 11.24 -6.73
N ILE A 16 -25.27 12.33 -5.97
CA ILE A 16 -24.55 13.53 -6.47
C ILE A 16 -23.21 13.85 -5.79
N CYS A 17 -22.75 13.06 -4.81
CA CYS A 17 -21.44 13.32 -4.18
C CYS A 17 -20.24 12.57 -4.80
N LEU A 18 -20.37 11.93 -5.96
CA LEU A 18 -19.28 11.12 -6.56
C LEU A 18 -19.02 11.37 -8.04
N LEU A 19 -19.44 12.53 -8.57
CA LEU A 19 -19.19 12.89 -9.98
C LEU A 19 -17.88 13.66 -10.25
N PHE A 20 -16.99 13.81 -9.27
CA PHE A 20 -15.68 14.47 -9.48
C PHE A 20 -14.45 13.60 -9.15
N ARG A 21 -14.59 12.26 -9.14
CA ARG A 21 -13.47 11.34 -8.88
C ARG A 21 -13.45 10.07 -9.75
N THR A 22 -14.22 10.05 -10.83
CA THR A 22 -14.44 8.87 -11.69
C THR A 22 -13.43 8.72 -12.83
N LEU A 23 -12.60 9.72 -13.13
CA LEU A 23 -11.71 9.68 -14.30
C LEU A 23 -10.62 8.59 -14.20
N ALA A 24 -10.03 8.38 -13.03
CA ALA A 24 -8.99 7.37 -12.85
C ALA A 24 -9.52 5.93 -13.02
N LEU A 25 -10.64 5.59 -12.37
CA LEU A 25 -11.23 4.25 -12.47
C LEU A 25 -11.76 3.94 -13.89
N THR A 26 -12.19 4.98 -14.62
CA THR A 26 -12.70 4.83 -15.99
C THR A 26 -11.57 4.69 -17.01
N TYR A 27 -10.43 5.38 -16.81
CA TYR A 27 -9.24 5.28 -17.68
C TYR A 27 -8.70 3.84 -17.70
N TYR A 28 -8.66 3.17 -16.53
CA TYR A 28 -8.19 1.78 -16.44
C TYR A 28 -9.02 0.76 -17.22
N ASN A 29 -10.34 0.93 -17.36
CA ASN A 29 -11.15 0.00 -18.16
C ASN A 29 -10.67 -0.07 -19.63
N GLN A 30 -10.16 1.04 -20.17
CA GLN A 30 -9.63 1.09 -21.54
C GLN A 30 -8.22 0.50 -21.63
N TYR A 31 -7.37 0.68 -20.60
CA TYR A 31 -6.06 0.04 -20.54
C TYR A 31 -6.15 -1.47 -20.38
N GLU A 32 -7.01 -1.94 -19.47
CA GLU A 32 -7.24 -3.37 -19.26
C GLU A 32 -7.81 -4.00 -20.53
N GLN A 33 -8.67 -3.30 -21.26
CA GLN A 33 -9.11 -3.76 -22.58
C GLN A 33 -7.97 -3.83 -23.59
N MET A 34 -7.04 -2.86 -23.62
CA MET A 34 -5.90 -2.89 -24.52
C MET A 34 -4.93 -4.04 -24.18
N GLU A 35 -4.72 -4.31 -22.89
CA GLU A 35 -3.82 -5.35 -22.41
C GLU A 35 -4.41 -6.75 -22.62
N TRP A 36 -5.69 -6.94 -22.28
CA TRP A 36 -6.35 -8.25 -22.24
C TRP A 36 -7.29 -8.51 -23.42
N GLY A 37 -7.52 -7.53 -24.29
CA GLY A 37 -8.37 -7.62 -25.47
C GLY A 37 -9.88 -7.61 -25.19
N ILE A 38 -10.29 -7.63 -23.92
CA ILE A 38 -11.69 -7.66 -23.47
C ILE A 38 -11.93 -6.66 -22.34
N PHE A 39 -13.13 -6.10 -22.28
CA PHE A 39 -13.48 -5.24 -21.16
C PHE A 39 -13.55 -6.06 -19.86
N PRO A 40 -13.17 -5.46 -18.71
CA PRO A 40 -13.15 -6.15 -17.42
C PRO A 40 -14.47 -6.84 -17.05
N HIS A 41 -15.60 -6.19 -17.37
CA HIS A 41 -16.95 -6.67 -17.06
C HIS A 41 -17.52 -7.65 -18.10
N GLN A 42 -16.71 -8.12 -19.05
CA GLN A 42 -17.12 -9.06 -20.09
C GLN A 42 -16.41 -10.40 -19.92
N GLY A 43 -17.14 -11.49 -20.14
CA GLY A 43 -16.62 -12.84 -19.97
C GLY A 43 -16.26 -13.15 -18.51
N ASN A 44 -15.13 -13.84 -18.31
CA ASN A 44 -14.61 -14.23 -17.00
C ASN A 44 -13.50 -13.27 -16.48
N MET A 45 -13.30 -12.12 -17.12
CA MET A 45 -12.18 -11.22 -16.79
C MET A 45 -12.30 -10.68 -15.36
N MET A 46 -13.50 -10.39 -14.88
CA MET A 46 -13.70 -9.97 -13.48
C MET A 46 -13.21 -11.00 -12.47
N ASP A 47 -13.41 -12.29 -12.72
CA ASP A 47 -12.94 -13.34 -11.82
C ASP A 47 -11.41 -13.38 -11.78
N VAL A 48 -10.76 -13.21 -12.94
CA VAL A 48 -9.30 -13.15 -13.06
C VAL A 48 -8.72 -11.93 -12.34
N LEU A 49 -9.30 -10.76 -12.54
CA LEU A 49 -8.88 -9.53 -11.85
C LEU A 49 -9.09 -9.64 -10.35
N TRP A 50 -10.22 -10.21 -9.92
CA TRP A 50 -10.49 -10.44 -8.51
C TRP A 50 -9.50 -11.42 -7.88
N GLU A 51 -9.15 -12.51 -8.57
CA GLU A 51 -8.13 -13.46 -8.11
C GLU A 51 -6.76 -12.83 -7.90
N ARG A 52 -6.40 -11.84 -8.71
CA ARG A 52 -5.13 -11.12 -8.64
C ARG A 52 -5.15 -9.92 -7.70
N SER A 53 -6.32 -9.49 -7.24
CA SER A 53 -6.45 -8.35 -6.34
C SER A 53 -5.87 -8.66 -4.96
N ALA A 54 -5.00 -7.77 -4.47
CA ALA A 54 -4.46 -7.87 -3.10
C ALA A 54 -5.57 -7.81 -2.04
N LEU A 55 -6.66 -7.08 -2.31
CA LEU A 55 -7.79 -6.93 -1.40
C LEU A 55 -8.47 -8.29 -1.09
N LYS A 56 -8.50 -9.20 -2.07
CA LYS A 56 -9.04 -10.56 -1.88
C LYS A 56 -8.24 -11.39 -0.86
N HIS A 57 -6.93 -11.13 -0.76
CA HIS A 57 -6.00 -11.95 0.05
C HIS A 57 -5.60 -11.30 1.37
N VAL A 58 -6.24 -10.20 1.77
CA VAL A 58 -5.92 -9.45 3.01
C VAL A 58 -5.92 -10.36 4.25
N ALA A 59 -6.83 -11.33 4.33
CA ALA A 59 -6.91 -12.28 5.44
C ALA A 59 -5.62 -13.10 5.67
N LYS A 60 -4.75 -13.19 4.66
CA LYS A 60 -3.46 -13.91 4.74
C LYS A 60 -2.32 -13.03 5.24
N VAL A 61 -2.53 -11.71 5.33
CA VAL A 61 -1.51 -10.75 5.73
C VAL A 61 -1.26 -10.87 7.23
N LYS A 62 0.01 -11.06 7.62
CA LYS A 62 0.45 -11.11 9.02
C LYS A 62 1.48 -10.04 9.36
N THR A 63 2.03 -9.40 8.33
CA THR A 63 3.10 -8.42 8.45
C THR A 63 2.50 -7.05 8.74
N PRO A 64 2.96 -6.34 9.78
CA PRO A 64 2.62 -4.94 9.96
C PRO A 64 2.93 -4.15 8.70
N THR A 65 1.98 -3.32 8.26
CA THR A 65 2.05 -2.66 6.95
C THR A 65 1.88 -1.15 7.09
N MET A 66 2.73 -0.37 6.42
CA MET A 66 2.57 1.07 6.30
C MET A 66 2.23 1.44 4.85
N LEU A 67 1.14 2.18 4.66
CA LEU A 67 0.66 2.70 3.39
C LEU A 67 0.94 4.19 3.32
N MET A 68 1.45 4.66 2.19
CA MET A 68 1.79 6.07 1.98
C MET A 68 1.27 6.50 0.60
N GLN A 69 0.38 7.49 0.56
CA GLN A 69 -0.30 7.88 -0.68
C GLN A 69 -0.48 9.40 -0.75
N GLY A 70 -0.34 9.96 -1.96
CA GLY A 70 -0.71 11.34 -2.26
C GLY A 70 -2.23 11.50 -2.36
N GLU A 71 -2.77 12.60 -1.81
CA GLU A 71 -4.22 12.83 -1.82
C GLU A 71 -4.77 13.13 -3.23
N ASN A 72 -3.95 13.75 -4.07
CA ASN A 72 -4.29 14.18 -5.43
C ASN A 72 -3.70 13.25 -6.50
N ASP A 73 -3.48 11.97 -6.20
CA ASP A 73 -3.02 10.99 -7.17
C ASP A 73 -4.13 10.68 -8.18
N SER A 74 -3.90 11.06 -9.44
CA SER A 74 -4.80 10.83 -10.57
C SER A 74 -4.72 9.42 -11.14
N ASP A 75 -3.61 8.73 -10.89
CA ASP A 75 -3.32 7.43 -11.50
C ASP A 75 -3.81 6.35 -10.55
N VAL A 76 -3.47 6.46 -9.26
CA VAL A 76 -3.92 5.54 -8.21
C VAL A 76 -4.76 6.29 -7.17
N PRO A 77 -6.10 6.27 -7.27
CA PRO A 77 -6.96 6.97 -6.34
C PRO A 77 -6.75 6.51 -4.90
N ILE A 78 -6.71 7.47 -3.97
CA ILE A 78 -6.59 7.21 -2.52
C ILE A 78 -7.62 6.21 -1.98
N ALA A 79 -8.79 6.09 -2.63
CA ALA A 79 -9.84 5.16 -2.22
C ALA A 79 -9.34 3.71 -2.17
N GLY A 80 -8.47 3.30 -3.10
CA GLY A 80 -7.89 1.96 -3.08
C GLY A 80 -7.01 1.71 -1.85
N ALA A 81 -6.19 2.71 -1.48
CA ALA A 81 -5.36 2.65 -0.28
C ALA A 81 -6.20 2.67 1.01
N GLU A 82 -7.26 3.48 1.06
CA GLU A 82 -8.21 3.52 2.18
C GLU A 82 -8.93 2.19 2.37
N GLN A 83 -9.43 1.58 1.29
CA GLN A 83 -10.07 0.27 1.31
C GLN A 83 -9.14 -0.81 1.86
N TYR A 84 -7.89 -0.83 1.38
CA TYR A 84 -6.90 -1.80 1.86
C TYR A 84 -6.51 -1.55 3.32
N TYR A 85 -6.38 -0.30 3.74
CA TYR A 85 -6.13 0.06 5.14
C TYR A 85 -7.23 -0.45 6.07
N ILE A 86 -8.50 -0.20 5.72
CA ILE A 86 -9.66 -0.68 6.50
C ILE A 86 -9.64 -2.21 6.56
N ALA A 87 -9.43 -2.89 5.43
CA ALA A 87 -9.40 -4.34 5.39
C ALA A 87 -8.27 -4.93 6.26
N LEU A 88 -7.08 -4.31 6.29
CA LEU A 88 -5.98 -4.73 7.16
C LEU A 88 -6.35 -4.57 8.65
N ARG A 89 -7.05 -3.49 9.00
CA ARG A 89 -7.53 -3.24 10.36
C ARG A 89 -8.59 -4.24 10.78
N ASP A 90 -9.48 -4.63 9.88
CA ASP A 90 -10.50 -5.65 10.12
C ASP A 90 -9.89 -7.01 10.46
N VAL A 91 -8.78 -7.37 9.82
CA VAL A 91 -8.04 -8.63 10.09
C VAL A 91 -7.14 -8.51 11.34
N GLY A 92 -7.03 -7.32 11.94
CA GLY A 92 -6.25 -7.09 13.15
C GLY A 92 -4.75 -6.92 12.92
N VAL A 93 -4.33 -6.60 11.69
CA VAL A 93 -2.92 -6.31 11.38
C VAL A 93 -2.56 -4.88 11.82
N ASP A 94 -1.38 -4.68 12.39
CA ASP A 94 -0.86 -3.33 12.69
C ASP A 94 -0.61 -2.60 11.37
N ALA A 95 -1.53 -1.69 11.04
CA ALA A 95 -1.52 -0.92 9.81
C ALA A 95 -1.46 0.58 10.11
N VAL A 96 -0.63 1.31 9.36
CA VAL A 96 -0.54 2.77 9.39
C VAL A 96 -0.78 3.30 7.99
N MET A 97 -1.61 4.34 7.85
CA MET A 97 -1.82 5.04 6.58
C MET A 97 -1.38 6.49 6.72
N VAL A 98 -0.48 6.94 5.84
CA VAL A 98 0.01 8.31 5.75
C VAL A 98 -0.51 8.94 4.48
N ARG A 99 -1.17 10.08 4.61
CA ARG A 99 -1.69 10.88 3.50
C ARG A 99 -0.83 12.11 3.34
N TYR A 100 -0.35 12.34 2.12
CA TYR A 100 0.37 13.56 1.78
C TYR A 100 -0.58 14.53 1.06
N PRO A 101 -1.01 15.61 1.73
CA PRO A 101 -1.85 16.62 1.10
C PRO A 101 -1.03 17.32 0.01
N ARG A 102 -1.70 17.73 -1.08
CA ARG A 102 -1.08 18.41 -2.24
C ARG A 102 -0.12 17.54 -3.08
N GLU A 103 0.11 16.28 -2.72
CA GLU A 103 0.90 15.34 -3.52
C GLU A 103 0.02 14.48 -4.43
N GLY A 104 0.59 14.03 -5.55
CA GLY A 104 -0.06 13.20 -6.57
C GLY A 104 0.58 11.82 -6.70
N HIS A 105 0.77 11.35 -7.94
CA HIS A 105 1.48 10.11 -8.24
C HIS A 105 2.99 10.25 -7.98
N GLY A 106 3.37 10.11 -6.71
CA GLY A 106 4.71 10.34 -6.19
C GLY A 106 4.83 11.64 -5.38
N ILE A 107 5.72 11.61 -4.39
CA ILE A 107 5.96 12.72 -3.46
C ILE A 107 7.04 13.64 -4.04
N ARG A 108 6.72 14.92 -4.23
CA ARG A 108 7.60 15.92 -4.86
C ARG A 108 8.05 17.03 -3.92
N GLU A 109 7.23 17.45 -2.97
CA GLU A 109 7.60 18.54 -2.06
C GLU A 109 8.77 18.10 -1.17
N PRO A 110 9.90 18.85 -1.09
CA PRO A 110 11.08 18.42 -0.35
C PRO A 110 10.80 18.06 1.11
N ARG A 111 9.88 18.78 1.76
CA ARG A 111 9.46 18.50 3.14
C ARG A 111 8.74 17.17 3.25
N HIS A 112 7.85 16.85 2.32
CA HIS A 112 7.15 15.58 2.29
C HIS A 112 8.08 14.42 1.95
N ILE A 113 9.10 14.64 1.11
CA ILE A 113 10.14 13.64 0.83
C ILE A 113 10.94 13.33 2.10
N VAL A 114 11.36 14.35 2.85
CA VAL A 114 12.09 14.14 4.11
C VAL A 114 11.23 13.40 5.14
N ASP A 115 9.96 13.81 5.30
CA ASP A 115 9.02 13.13 6.20
C ASP A 115 8.74 11.69 5.76
N SER A 116 8.62 11.42 4.47
CA SER A 116 8.37 10.08 3.95
C SER A 116 9.53 9.13 4.22
N ILE A 117 10.76 9.61 4.04
CA ILE A 117 11.98 8.86 4.35
C ILE A 117 12.08 8.62 5.86
N ASP A 118 11.90 9.66 6.68
CA ASP A 118 12.00 9.55 8.15
C ASP A 118 10.96 8.58 8.72
N ARG A 119 9.70 8.64 8.26
CA ARG A 119 8.66 7.67 8.65
C ARG A 119 8.99 6.25 8.23
N SER A 120 9.49 6.08 7.00
CA SER A 120 9.90 4.77 6.50
C SER A 120 11.01 4.17 7.36
N VAL A 121 12.05 4.95 7.67
CA VAL A 121 13.14 4.52 8.54
C VAL A 121 12.63 4.17 9.93
N ARG A 122 11.80 5.02 10.55
CA ARG A 122 11.21 4.76 11.87
C ARG A 122 10.36 3.50 11.88
N TRP A 123 9.59 3.26 10.81
CA TRP A 123 8.79 2.06 10.65
C TRP A 123 9.66 0.81 10.60
N TYR A 124 10.71 0.82 9.78
CA TYR A 124 11.65 -0.30 9.71
C TYR A 124 12.37 -0.55 11.02
N VAL A 125 12.83 0.51 11.71
CA VAL A 125 13.46 0.41 13.03
C VAL A 125 12.49 -0.22 14.02
N LYS A 126 11.24 0.25 14.11
CA LYS A 126 10.21 -0.36 14.99
C LYS A 126 10.08 -1.86 14.74
N LEU A 127 9.96 -2.26 13.47
CA LEU A 127 9.77 -3.67 13.11
C LEU A 127 11.00 -4.53 13.36
N LEU A 128 12.20 -4.06 13.00
CA LEU A 128 13.44 -4.81 13.16
C LEU A 128 13.89 -4.86 14.62
N SER A 129 13.75 -3.76 15.37
CA SER A 129 14.08 -3.72 16.80
C SER A 129 13.13 -4.57 17.65
N SER A 130 11.84 -4.67 17.29
CA SER A 130 10.89 -5.56 17.97
C SER A 130 11.23 -7.05 17.79
N ARG A 131 11.81 -7.42 16.64
CA ARG A 131 12.32 -8.76 16.32
C ARG A 131 13.70 -9.03 16.92
N GLY A 132 14.36 -7.98 17.39
CA GLY A 132 15.74 -7.91 17.86
C GLY A 132 15.94 -8.09 19.36
N LYS A 133 15.04 -8.77 20.09
CA LYS A 133 15.48 -9.53 21.28
C LYS A 133 16.26 -10.76 20.82
N ILE A 134 17.35 -10.54 20.10
CA ILE A 134 18.40 -11.53 19.94
C ILE A 134 18.92 -11.72 21.36
N SER A 135 18.71 -12.91 21.93
CA SER A 135 19.23 -13.25 23.24
C SER A 135 20.67 -12.77 23.33
N GLU A 136 21.02 -12.01 24.35
CA GLU A 136 22.40 -11.80 24.76
C GLU A 136 23.00 -13.13 25.25
N ARG A 137 23.08 -14.13 24.38
CA ARG A 137 24.14 -15.12 24.46
C ARG A 137 25.30 -14.45 23.75
N GLY A 138 26.01 -13.63 24.53
CA GLY A 138 27.26 -13.02 24.08
C GLY A 138 28.17 -14.09 23.46
N PRO A 139 28.95 -13.75 22.44
CA PRO A 139 29.91 -14.69 21.89
C PRO A 139 30.79 -15.18 23.05
N SER A 140 30.85 -16.51 23.24
CA SER A 140 31.72 -17.10 24.24
C SER A 140 33.12 -16.49 24.09
N ARG A 141 33.75 -16.19 25.22
CA ARG A 141 35.00 -15.45 25.39
C ARG A 141 36.23 -16.23 24.86
N ALA A 142 36.14 -16.83 23.67
CA ALA A 142 37.14 -17.73 23.11
C ALA A 142 37.84 -17.21 21.83
N ALA A 143 37.50 -16.03 21.32
CA ALA A 143 38.16 -15.47 20.14
C ALA A 143 38.57 -14.00 20.35
N ARG A 144 39.50 -13.75 21.27
CA ARG A 144 40.34 -12.55 21.21
C ARG A 144 41.66 -12.92 20.57
N GLY A 145 41.66 -12.98 19.24
CA GLY A 145 42.89 -12.92 18.45
C GLY A 145 43.32 -11.46 18.36
N GLU A 146 44.51 -11.16 18.88
CA GLU A 146 45.13 -9.84 18.87
C GLU A 146 45.37 -9.37 17.43
N PHE A 147 44.78 -8.25 17.04
CA PHE A 147 45.17 -7.52 15.84
C PHE A 147 46.13 -6.39 16.24
N SER A 148 47.44 -6.68 16.18
CA SER A 148 48.50 -5.68 16.29
C SER A 148 48.64 -4.95 14.95
N VAL A 149 48.27 -3.67 14.92
CA VAL A 149 48.52 -2.77 13.78
C VAL A 149 49.92 -2.20 13.91
N ALA A 150 50.89 -2.79 13.20
CA ALA A 150 52.25 -2.27 13.11
C ALA A 150 52.28 -0.96 12.32
N ARG A 151 52.51 0.17 13.00
CA ARG A 151 52.86 1.45 12.36
C ARG A 151 54.29 1.35 11.82
N ARG A 152 54.43 1.19 10.50
CA ARG A 152 55.70 1.35 9.80
C ARG A 152 56.04 2.84 9.73
N LYS A 153 56.99 3.30 10.55
CA LYS A 153 57.56 4.66 10.41
C LYS A 153 58.40 4.69 9.13
N LEU A 154 58.05 5.63 8.25
CA LEU A 154 58.84 6.01 7.09
C LEU A 154 59.74 7.19 7.51
N SER A 155 61.06 7.01 7.58
CA SER A 155 62.00 8.11 7.43
C SER A 155 63.40 7.60 7.09
N ARG A 156 63.87 8.04 5.90
CA ARG A 156 65.24 8.33 5.43
C ARG A 156 66.40 7.56 6.04
#